data_AF-R9INV2-F1
#
_entry.id   AF-R9INV2-F1
#
_cell.length_a   1.000
_cell.length_b   1.000
_cell.length_c   1.000
_cell.angle_alpha   90.00
_cell.angle_beta   90.00
_cell.angle_gamma   90.00
#
_symmetry.space_group_name_H-M   'P 1'
#
loop_
_entity.id
_entity.type
_entity.pdbx_description
1 polymer ?
#
loop_
_entity_poly.entity_id
_entity_poly.type
_entity_poly.pdbx_seq_one_letter_code
_entity_poly.pdbx_strand_id
1 'polypeptide(L)'
;MIQHTSWETDLRELPSEDESETEYHPKELLDKDFQERIDKLLKDALTECSFPNLTTARLNLSSFDVEINELKKQNFNGQGYTSFLNSIIAMSFRQYLSEYAVYDPGLLVIDTPLLGLDQGVSDVSPESMRASLYTYFTNHQDCGQVILLDNM
;
A
#
# COMPACT_ATOMS: atom_id res chain seq x y z
N MET A 1 -40.14 -18.24 -25.61
CA MET A 1 -39.78 -16.82 -25.79
C MET A 1 -39.12 -16.40 -24.49
N ILE A 2 -37.80 -16.29 -24.49
CA ILE A 2 -37.00 -16.05 -23.28
C ILE A 2 -37.05 -14.55 -22.99
N GLN A 3 -37.56 -14.17 -21.82
CA GLN A 3 -37.51 -12.79 -21.33
C GLN A 3 -36.05 -12.41 -21.05
N HIS A 4 -35.56 -11.40 -21.76
CA HIS A 4 -34.32 -10.72 -21.41
C HIS A 4 -34.57 -9.89 -20.14
N THR A 5 -34.00 -10.31 -19.02
CA THR A 5 -33.97 -9.50 -17.80
C THR A 5 -33.00 -8.34 -18.02
N SER A 6 -33.48 -7.12 -17.79
CA SER A 6 -32.81 -5.85 -18.04
C SER A 6 -31.64 -5.65 -17.05
N TRP A 7 -30.42 -5.82 -17.54
CA TRP A 7 -29.19 -5.47 -16.82
C TRP A 7 -29.05 -3.95 -16.62
N GLU A 8 -29.86 -3.15 -17.31
CA GLU A 8 -29.78 -1.68 -17.26
C GLU A 8 -30.45 -1.07 -16.03
N THR A 9 -31.27 -1.84 -15.31
CA THR A 9 -32.08 -1.33 -14.20
C THR A 9 -31.35 -1.38 -12.84
N ASP A 10 -30.30 -2.19 -12.71
CA ASP A 10 -29.77 -2.59 -11.39
C ASP A 10 -28.60 -1.74 -10.86
N LEU A 11 -28.03 -0.82 -11.66
CA LEU A 11 -26.86 -0.01 -11.23
C LEU A 11 -27.20 1.40 -10.72
N ARG A 12 -28.46 1.84 -10.83
CA ARG A 12 -28.90 3.20 -10.47
C ARG A 12 -29.96 3.24 -9.38
N GLU A 13 -30.57 2.11 -9.06
CA GLU A 13 -31.48 1.99 -7.94
C GLU A 13 -30.64 1.78 -6.67
N LEU A 14 -30.18 2.89 -6.08
CA LEU A 14 -29.60 2.84 -4.75
C LEU A 14 -30.69 2.39 -3.76
N PRO A 15 -30.42 1.43 -2.87
CA PRO A 15 -31.36 1.07 -1.83
C PRO A 15 -31.74 2.32 -1.02
N SER A 16 -32.99 2.40 -0.55
CA SER A 16 -33.40 3.47 0.36
C SER A 16 -32.57 3.39 1.64
N GLU A 17 -31.88 4.47 1.99
CA GLU A 17 -31.13 4.64 3.25
C GLU A 17 -32.11 4.76 4.44
N ASP A 18 -32.86 3.70 4.71
CA ASP A 18 -33.59 3.54 5.97
C ASP A 18 -32.79 2.58 6.84
N GLU A 19 -31.87 3.11 7.64
CA GLU A 19 -31.56 2.66 9.00
C GLU A 19 -30.53 3.62 9.61
N SER A 20 -30.71 3.95 10.88
CA SER A 20 -29.70 4.66 11.66
C SER A 20 -28.49 3.74 11.84
N GLU A 21 -27.67 3.61 10.81
CA GLU A 21 -26.45 2.83 10.90
C GLU A 21 -25.56 3.46 11.97
N THR A 22 -25.22 2.67 12.98
CA THR A 22 -24.16 2.99 13.93
C THR A 22 -22.94 3.48 13.16
N GLU A 23 -22.40 4.63 13.57
CA GLU A 23 -21.22 5.21 12.93
C GLU A 23 -20.08 4.17 12.90
N TYR A 24 -19.61 3.84 11.70
CA TYR A 24 -18.55 2.85 11.51
C TYR A 24 -17.19 3.45 11.88
N HIS A 25 -16.55 2.92 12.91
CA HIS A 25 -15.24 3.35 13.39
C HIS A 25 -14.14 2.31 13.06
N PRO A 26 -13.60 2.29 11.83
CA PRO A 26 -12.68 1.24 11.38
C PRO A 26 -11.39 1.13 12.21
N LYS A 27 -10.93 2.24 12.80
CA LYS A 27 -9.72 2.26 13.64
C LYS A 27 -9.85 1.39 14.89
N GLU A 28 -11.07 1.22 15.40
CA GLU A 28 -11.33 0.40 16.60
C GLU A 28 -11.23 -1.11 16.29
N LEU A 29 -11.28 -1.48 15.01
CA LEU A 29 -11.15 -2.85 14.52
C LEU A 29 -9.69 -3.23 14.23
N LEU A 30 -8.76 -2.27 14.26
CA LEU A 30 -7.34 -2.50 14.04
C LEU A 30 -6.66 -2.87 15.35
N ASP A 31 -6.65 -4.16 15.64
CA ASP A 31 -6.11 -4.71 16.88
C ASP A 31 -4.58 -4.81 16.89
N LYS A 32 -4.06 -5.38 17.98
CA LYS A 32 -2.61 -5.57 18.17
C LYS A 32 -2.02 -6.52 17.11
N ASP A 33 -2.79 -7.52 16.68
CA ASP A 33 -2.36 -8.49 15.68
C ASP A 33 -2.22 -7.81 14.31
N PHE A 34 -3.18 -6.95 13.92
CA PHE A 34 -3.05 -6.09 12.74
C PHE A 34 -1.75 -5.28 12.82
N GLN A 35 -1.51 -4.61 13.94
CA GLN A 35 -0.35 -3.74 14.10
C GLN A 35 0.98 -4.51 14.00
N GLU A 36 1.10 -5.65 14.67
CA GLU A 36 2.31 -6.48 14.61
C GLU A 36 2.58 -7.01 13.19
N ARG A 37 1.53 -7.39 12.47
CA ARG A 37 1.63 -7.89 11.09
C ARG A 37 2.03 -6.78 10.13
N ILE A 38 1.33 -5.63 10.15
CA ILE A 38 1.63 -4.54 9.21
C ILE A 38 3.00 -3.92 9.48
N ASP A 39 3.43 -3.80 10.75
CA ASP A 39 4.76 -3.31 11.10
C ASP A 39 5.86 -4.26 10.57
N LYS A 40 5.65 -5.57 10.68
CA LYS A 40 6.55 -6.57 10.11
C LYS A 40 6.62 -6.46 8.58
N LEU A 41 5.47 -6.39 7.90
CA LEU A 41 5.40 -6.27 6.45
C LEU A 41 6.09 -5.00 5.94
N LEU A 42 5.90 -3.87 6.63
CA LEU A 42 6.58 -2.61 6.30
C LEU A 42 8.10 -2.74 6.45
N LYS A 43 8.57 -3.32 7.55
CA LYS A 43 10.01 -3.49 7.81
C LYS A 43 10.66 -4.43 6.79
N ASP A 44 10.01 -5.54 6.47
CA ASP A 44 10.52 -6.50 5.49
C ASP A 44 10.57 -5.87 4.08
N ALA A 45 9.51 -5.19 3.65
CA ALA A 45 9.45 -4.51 2.36
C ALA A 45 10.53 -3.41 2.23
N LEU A 46 10.73 -2.58 3.26
CA LEU A 46 11.80 -1.58 3.28
C LEU A 46 13.20 -2.20 3.26
N THR A 47 13.37 -3.36 3.89
CA THR A 47 14.64 -4.10 3.88
C THR A 47 14.94 -4.63 2.48
N GLU A 48 13.97 -5.30 1.84
CA GLU A 48 14.11 -5.81 0.47
C GLU A 48 14.35 -4.67 -0.52
N CYS A 49 13.70 -3.52 -0.32
CA CYS A 49 13.87 -2.33 -1.15
C CYS A 49 15.09 -1.47 -0.79
N SER A 50 16.05 -2.01 -0.03
CA SER A 50 17.34 -1.36 0.27
C SER A 50 17.22 0.03 0.93
N PHE A 51 16.23 0.22 1.81
CA PHE A 51 16.09 1.47 2.55
C PHE A 51 17.29 1.70 3.49
N PRO A 52 17.97 2.86 3.42
CA PRO A 52 19.23 3.06 4.13
C PRO A 52 19.03 3.16 5.65
N ASN A 53 19.96 2.57 6.41
CA ASN A 53 20.03 2.66 7.87
C ASN A 53 18.74 2.25 8.60
N LEU A 54 17.97 1.32 8.04
CA LEU A 54 16.70 0.85 8.62
C LEU A 54 16.92 0.09 9.94
N THR A 55 16.28 0.55 11.01
CA THR A 55 16.25 -0.13 12.32
C THR A 55 14.82 -0.52 12.69
N THR A 56 13.89 0.42 12.58
CA THR A 56 12.46 0.23 12.87
C THR A 56 11.61 0.80 11.75
N ALA A 57 10.46 0.18 11.50
CA ALA A 57 9.38 0.69 10.68
C ALA A 57 8.06 0.28 11.32
N ARG A 58 7.12 1.23 11.45
CA ARG A 58 5.81 0.97 12.05
C ARG A 58 4.74 1.84 11.43
N LEU A 59 3.49 1.38 11.45
CA LEU A 59 2.31 2.18 11.19
C LEU A 59 1.87 2.87 12.49
N ASN A 60 1.88 4.19 12.53
CA ASN A 60 1.31 4.94 13.64
C ASN A 60 -0.21 5.01 13.46
N LEU A 61 -0.99 4.27 14.28
CA LEU A 61 -2.45 4.22 14.16
C LEU A 61 -3.16 5.56 14.44
N SER A 62 -2.52 6.46 15.20
CA SER A 62 -3.07 7.80 15.48
C SER A 62 -3.04 8.68 14.24
N SER A 63 -1.87 8.79 13.58
CA SER A 63 -1.72 9.57 12.34
C SER A 63 -2.09 8.80 11.07
N PHE A 64 -2.20 7.48 11.17
CA PHE A 64 -2.36 6.55 10.06
C PHE A 64 -1.29 6.72 8.97
N ASP A 65 -0.03 6.84 9.41
CA ASP A 65 1.12 7.03 8.52
C ASP A 65 2.34 6.28 9.06
N VAL A 66 3.34 6.06 8.20
CA VAL A 66 4.55 5.32 8.56
C VAL A 66 5.51 6.17 9.38
N GLU A 67 6.11 5.54 10.38
CA GLU A 67 7.27 6.05 11.11
C GLU A 67 8.44 5.09 10.92
N ILE A 68 9.59 5.61 10.48
CA ILE A 68 10.81 4.85 10.22
C ILE A 68 11.90 5.42 11.10
N ASN A 69 12.52 4.58 11.93
CA ASN A 69 13.49 5.03 12.94
C ASN A 69 12.96 6.22 13.77
N GLU A 70 11.69 6.17 14.17
CA GLU A 70 10.98 7.22 14.92
C GLU A 70 10.76 8.54 14.15
N LEU A 71 11.19 8.62 12.90
CA LEU A 71 10.95 9.76 12.02
C LEU A 71 9.67 9.56 11.23
N LYS A 72 8.84 10.61 11.20
CA LYS A 72 7.65 10.66 10.34
C LYS A 72 8.07 10.73 8.88
N LYS A 73 7.26 10.15 7.99
CA LYS A 73 7.44 10.23 6.52
C LYS A 73 7.80 11.64 6.00
N GLN A 74 7.12 12.67 6.49
CA GLN A 74 7.35 14.07 6.10
C GLN A 74 8.74 14.62 6.48
N ASN A 75 9.47 13.95 7.38
CA ASN A 75 10.80 14.37 7.81
C ASN A 75 11.91 13.81 6.90
N PHE A 76 11.58 12.93 5.94
CA PHE A 76 12.54 12.45 4.95
C PHE A 76 12.67 13.49 3.82
N ASN A 77 13.90 13.68 3.33
CA ASN A 77 14.24 14.76 2.40
C ASN A 77 13.53 14.62 1.04
N GLY A 78 12.42 15.36 0.87
CA GLY A 78 11.81 15.62 -0.43
C GLY A 78 10.67 14.69 -0.84
N GLN A 79 9.98 15.07 -1.92
CA GLN A 79 8.83 14.35 -2.48
C GLN A 79 9.20 12.92 -2.94
N GLY A 80 10.45 12.71 -3.36
CA GLY A 80 10.99 11.42 -3.78
C GLY A 80 10.86 10.29 -2.77
N TYR A 81 11.36 10.50 -1.55
CA TYR A 81 11.23 9.53 -0.47
C TYR A 81 9.76 9.32 -0.09
N THR A 82 8.92 10.35 -0.22
CA THR A 82 7.48 10.23 0.07
C THR A 82 6.80 9.28 -0.92
N SER A 83 7.03 9.43 -2.22
CA SER A 83 6.44 8.54 -3.24
C SER A 83 6.92 7.10 -3.11
N PHE A 84 8.22 6.91 -2.85
CA PHE A 84 8.78 5.59 -2.54
C PHE A 84 8.07 4.95 -1.34
N LEU A 85 7.96 5.68 -0.22
CA LEU A 85 7.33 5.16 0.99
C LEU A 85 5.84 4.87 0.81
N ASN A 86 5.12 5.70 0.04
CA ASN A 86 3.73 5.42 -0.30
C ASN A 86 3.58 4.13 -1.12
N SER A 87 4.51 3.85 -2.04
CA SER A 87 4.54 2.59 -2.80
C SER A 87 4.76 1.38 -1.89
N ILE A 88 5.70 1.49 -0.93
CA ILE A 88 5.93 0.45 0.08
C ILE A 88 4.67 0.21 0.93
N ILE A 89 4.05 1.28 1.45
CA ILE A 89 2.83 1.18 2.25
C ILE A 89 1.73 0.47 1.46
N ALA A 90 1.50 0.87 0.20
CA ALA A 90 0.48 0.25 -0.65
C ALA A 90 0.73 -1.24 -0.88
N MET A 91 1.98 -1.64 -1.12
CA MET A 91 2.36 -3.04 -1.27
C MET A 91 2.20 -3.83 0.04
N SER A 92 2.61 -3.28 1.19
CA SER A 92 2.45 -3.94 2.48
C SER A 92 0.98 -4.12 2.85
N PHE A 93 0.12 -3.14 2.56
CA PHE A 93 -1.33 -3.29 2.75
C PHE A 93 -1.93 -4.31 1.79
N ARG A 94 -1.52 -4.34 0.52
CA ARG A 94 -1.96 -5.38 -0.43
C ARG A 94 -1.63 -6.77 0.10
N GLN A 95 -0.40 -7.00 0.55
CA GLN A 95 -0.01 -8.29 1.11
C GLN A 95 -0.77 -8.62 2.40
N TYR A 96 -0.98 -7.63 3.28
CA TYR A 96 -1.79 -7.83 4.48
C TYR A 96 -3.22 -8.28 4.12
N LEU A 97 -3.84 -7.62 3.13
CA LEU A 97 -5.20 -7.95 2.71
C LEU A 97 -5.25 -9.35 2.09
N SER A 98 -4.29 -9.73 1.25
CA SER A 98 -4.26 -11.06 0.65
C SER A 98 -4.09 -12.19 1.67
N GLU A 99 -3.35 -11.94 2.76
CA GLU A 99 -3.09 -12.95 3.80
C GLU A 99 -4.18 -13.02 4.89
N TYR A 100 -4.77 -11.87 5.26
CA TYR A 100 -5.58 -11.77 6.48
C TYR A 100 -6.99 -11.21 6.28
N ALA A 101 -7.32 -10.58 5.15
CA ALA A 101 -8.66 -10.05 4.95
C ALA A 101 -9.65 -11.18 4.63
N VAL A 102 -10.90 -10.99 5.07
CA VAL A 102 -12.01 -11.85 4.64
C VAL A 102 -12.23 -11.73 3.12
N TYR A 103 -11.99 -10.54 2.58
CA TYR A 103 -12.12 -10.23 1.16
C TYR A 103 -10.84 -9.54 0.67
N ASP A 104 -10.07 -10.24 -0.15
CA ASP A 104 -8.88 -9.71 -0.83
C ASP A 104 -9.30 -9.03 -2.15
N PRO A 105 -9.00 -7.73 -2.36
CA PRO A 105 -9.24 -7.06 -3.62
C PRO A 105 -8.46 -7.63 -4.82
N GLY A 106 -7.30 -8.26 -4.57
CA GLY A 106 -6.47 -8.89 -5.61
C GLY A 106 -5.88 -7.94 -6.66
N LEU A 107 -5.93 -6.62 -6.45
CA LEU A 107 -5.46 -5.59 -7.37
C LEU A 107 -4.82 -4.41 -6.62
N LEU A 108 -3.70 -3.90 -7.14
CA LEU A 108 -3.11 -2.63 -6.72
C LEU A 108 -2.65 -1.83 -7.95
N VAL A 109 -2.95 -0.53 -7.95
CA VAL A 109 -2.50 0.42 -8.97
C VAL A 109 -1.61 1.46 -8.29
N ILE A 110 -0.38 1.66 -8.81
CA ILE A 110 0.55 2.66 -8.31
C ILE A 110 0.90 3.62 -9.45
N ASP A 111 0.68 4.92 -9.22
CA ASP A 111 1.04 5.99 -10.14
C ASP A 111 2.27 6.74 -9.62
N THR A 112 3.30 6.85 -10.47
CA THR A 112 4.58 7.51 -10.19
C THR A 112 5.26 7.04 -8.89
N PRO A 113 5.63 5.74 -8.79
CA PRO A 113 6.14 5.13 -7.56
C PRO A 113 7.40 5.81 -6.99
N LEU A 114 8.16 6.52 -7.83
CA LEU A 114 9.45 7.10 -7.51
C LEU A 114 9.54 8.61 -7.84
N LEU A 115 8.41 9.33 -7.90
CA LEU A 115 8.38 10.74 -8.30
C LEU A 115 9.37 11.60 -7.51
N GLY A 116 10.41 12.10 -8.18
CA GLY A 116 11.41 12.98 -7.58
C GLY A 116 12.38 12.29 -6.61
N LEU A 117 12.50 10.95 -6.67
CA LEU A 117 13.51 10.22 -5.90
C LEU A 117 14.91 10.56 -6.41
N ASP A 118 15.67 11.24 -5.55
CA ASP A 118 17.11 11.42 -5.66
C ASP A 118 17.77 10.76 -4.45
N GLN A 119 18.49 9.69 -4.72
CA GLN A 119 19.16 8.86 -3.73
C GLN A 119 20.69 9.05 -3.74
N GLY A 120 21.21 9.99 -4.55
CA GLY A 120 22.64 10.29 -4.60
C GLY A 120 23.54 9.14 -5.09
N VAL A 121 22.94 8.08 -5.63
CA VAL A 121 23.62 6.90 -6.20
C VAL A 121 23.05 6.60 -7.57
N SER A 122 23.81 5.87 -8.40
CA SER A 122 23.35 5.49 -9.73
C SER A 122 22.11 4.60 -9.67
N ASP A 123 21.11 4.94 -10.47
CA ASP A 123 19.82 4.23 -10.56
C ASP A 123 19.95 2.76 -10.99
N VAL A 124 21.00 2.45 -11.75
CA VAL A 124 21.27 1.10 -12.24
C VAL A 124 22.07 0.26 -11.23
N SER A 125 22.42 0.81 -10.07
CA SER A 125 23.04 0.02 -9.01
C SER A 125 22.01 -0.98 -8.45
N PRO A 126 22.33 -2.27 -8.31
CA PRO A 126 21.46 -3.25 -7.66
C PRO A 126 21.14 -2.90 -6.19
N GLU A 127 21.97 -2.07 -5.57
CA GLU A 127 21.78 -1.58 -4.20
C GLU A 127 20.92 -0.29 -4.15
N SER A 128 20.47 0.20 -5.31
CA SER A 128 19.66 1.40 -5.41
C SER A 128 18.22 1.12 -4.97
N MET A 129 17.61 2.02 -4.18
CA MET A 129 16.20 1.92 -3.80
C MET A 129 15.27 1.77 -5.01
N ARG A 130 15.56 2.47 -6.11
CA ARG A 130 14.84 2.34 -7.39
C ARG A 130 14.91 0.92 -7.94
N ALA A 131 16.11 0.35 -8.12
CA ALA A 131 16.27 -0.98 -8.69
C ALA A 131 15.65 -2.06 -7.78
N SER A 132 15.84 -1.92 -6.47
CA SER A 132 15.29 -2.85 -5.48
C SER A 132 13.76 -2.77 -5.41
N LEU A 133 13.15 -1.59 -5.53
CA LEU A 133 11.68 -1.45 -5.57
C LEU A 133 11.08 -2.14 -6.81
N TYR A 134 11.69 -1.97 -7.98
CA TYR A 134 11.22 -2.64 -9.18
C TYR A 134 11.38 -4.16 -9.10
N THR A 135 12.48 -4.64 -8.52
CA THR A 135 12.69 -6.06 -8.24
C THR A 135 11.66 -6.58 -7.24
N TYR A 136 11.35 -5.80 -6.21
CA TYR A 136 10.31 -6.09 -5.23
C TYR A 136 8.94 -6.24 -5.90
N PHE A 137 8.55 -5.34 -6.79
CA PHE A 137 7.31 -5.49 -7.56
C PHE A 137 7.26 -6.80 -8.36
N THR A 138 8.38 -7.23 -8.94
CA THR A 138 8.44 -8.49 -9.70
C THR A 138 8.44 -9.75 -8.82
N ASN A 139 8.96 -9.66 -7.59
CA ASN A 139 8.99 -10.78 -6.66
C ASN A 139 7.64 -11.01 -5.98
N HIS A 140 6.81 -9.96 -5.84
CA HIS A 140 5.56 -9.98 -5.08
C HIS A 140 4.29 -10.00 -5.97
N GLN A 141 4.38 -10.73 -7.09
CA GLN A 141 3.32 -10.86 -8.11
C GLN A 141 2.26 -11.92 -7.78
N ASP A 142 2.51 -12.75 -6.77
CA ASP A 142 1.63 -13.85 -6.35
C ASP A 142 0.43 -13.38 -5.51
N CYS A 143 0.49 -12.18 -4.92
CA CYS A 143 -0.59 -11.58 -4.13
C CYS A 143 -1.62 -10.80 -4.98
N GLY A 144 -1.90 -11.25 -6.21
CA GLY A 144 -2.81 -10.59 -7.17
C GLY A 144 -2.12 -9.66 -8.17
N GLN A 145 -2.87 -8.82 -8.88
CA GLN A 145 -2.33 -7.99 -9.96
C GLN A 145 -1.76 -6.66 -9.44
N VAL A 146 -0.57 -6.27 -9.95
CA VAL A 146 0.01 -4.93 -9.73
C VAL A 146 0.09 -4.21 -11.09
N ILE A 147 -0.50 -3.02 -11.17
CA ILE A 147 -0.43 -2.14 -12.34
C ILE A 147 0.40 -0.92 -11.96
N LEU A 148 1.52 -0.73 -12.66
CA LEU A 148 2.41 0.40 -12.45
C LEU A 148 2.24 1.39 -13.60
N LEU A 149 1.96 2.64 -13.24
CA LEU A 149 2.03 3.78 -14.16
C LEU A 149 3.28 4.57 -13.78
N ASP A 150 4.33 4.45 -14.60
CA ASP A 150 5.54 5.25 -14.41
C ASP A 150 5.94 5.90 -15.73
N ASN A 151 6.29 7.18 -15.64
CA ASN A 151 6.83 7.95 -16.75
C ASN A 151 8.35 7.90 -16.63
N MET A 152 8.95 6.84 -17.18
CA MET A 152 10.41 6.71 -17.29
C MET A 152 11.03 7.74 -18.22
#